data_AF-A0AAC8WJS3-F1
#
_entry.id   AF-A0AAC8WJS3-F1
#
_cell.length_a   1.000
_cell.length_b   1.000
_cell.length_c   1.000
_cell.angle_alpha   90.00
_cell.angle_beta   90.00
_cell.angle_gamma   90.00
#
_symmetry.space_group_name_H-M   'P 1'
#
loop_
_entity.id
_entity.type
_entity.pdbx_description
1 polymer ?
#
loop_
_entity_poly.entity_id
_entity_poly.type
_entity_poly.pdbx_seq_one_letter_code
_entity_poly.pdbx_strand_id
1 'polypeptide(L)'
;MKILERSIQLYRKVDNNESMEEMHKRIMEGLSKIEAPLGLMDSEIPKTPDFGTELICFYDTKNIKTKGVSIEGDYLWRGLTGINWDKLRYEFKITYKLIDYQKIIYENLPKVTEVYDPYIVRLHIPYYNIAYEEGRTPETITYYDSKNPNFLKLKETGVKIGMLYDALFTLSPVMYFNEEYYEKLIKVPKEELLKRLEGKAKKVLILEKGIYIIFNDKADISYDEFVEMNETFKPLLGLI
;
A
#
# COMPACT_ATOMS: atom_id res chain seq x y z
N MET A 1 1.06 -13.13 19.09
CA MET A 1 -0.28 -12.53 19.04
C MET A 1 -0.76 -12.56 17.59
N LYS A 2 -1.94 -13.13 17.28
CA LYS A 2 -2.43 -13.14 15.90
C LYS A 2 -2.92 -11.73 15.54
N ILE A 3 -2.20 -11.03 14.67
CA ILE A 3 -2.55 -9.67 14.23
C ILE A 3 -3.62 -9.78 13.15
N LEU A 4 -4.85 -9.40 13.49
CA LEU A 4 -6.02 -9.52 12.61
C LEU A 4 -6.38 -8.22 11.90
N GLU A 5 -5.70 -7.13 12.24
CA GLU A 5 -5.86 -5.83 11.61
C GLU A 5 -5.06 -5.79 10.31
N ARG A 6 -5.70 -5.25 9.28
CA ARG A 6 -5.08 -4.98 7.98
C ARG A 6 -5.28 -3.51 7.69
N SER A 7 -4.26 -2.93 7.08
CA SER A 7 -4.39 -1.62 6.48
C SER A 7 -3.96 -1.67 5.02
N ILE A 8 -4.76 -1.12 4.13
CA ILE A 8 -4.31 -0.85 2.77
C ILE A 8 -3.88 0.61 2.74
N GLN A 9 -2.68 0.88 2.25
CA GLN A 9 -2.13 2.22 2.21
C GLN A 9 -1.75 2.55 0.78
N LEU A 10 -2.31 3.63 0.26
CA LEU A 10 -2.04 4.19 -1.06
C LEU A 10 -1.37 5.54 -0.85
N TYR A 11 -0.24 5.75 -1.51
CA TYR A 11 0.49 7.01 -1.46
C TYR A 11 0.56 7.58 -2.86
N ARG A 12 0.14 8.82 -3.02
CA ARG A 12 0.23 9.56 -4.27
C ARG A 12 1.13 10.77 -4.06
N LYS A 13 2.07 10.97 -4.98
CA LYS A 13 2.94 12.14 -4.98
C LYS A 13 2.07 13.37 -5.21
N VAL A 14 2.24 14.40 -4.38
CA VAL A 14 1.49 15.65 -4.54
C VAL A 14 1.81 16.27 -5.91
N ASP A 15 0.76 16.58 -6.66
CA ASP A 15 0.85 17.38 -7.89
C ASP A 15 0.43 18.82 -7.57
N ASN A 16 1.36 19.76 -7.73
CA ASN A 16 1.08 21.17 -7.48
C ASN A 16 0.19 21.81 -8.57
N ASN A 17 -0.06 21.11 -9.68
CA ASN A 17 -0.96 21.55 -10.74
C ASN A 17 -2.40 21.02 -10.59
N GLU A 18 -2.64 20.10 -9.66
CA GLU A 18 -3.98 19.59 -9.34
C GLU A 18 -4.39 20.12 -7.96
N SER A 19 -5.46 20.92 -7.92
CA SER A 19 -6.01 21.38 -6.65
C SER A 19 -6.51 20.19 -5.81
N MET A 20 -6.56 20.38 -4.49
CA MET A 20 -7.09 19.35 -3.60
C MET A 20 -8.59 19.11 -3.88
N GLU A 21 -9.35 20.16 -4.22
CA GLU A 21 -10.76 20.09 -4.60
C GLU A 21 -10.97 19.21 -5.85
N GLU A 22 -10.17 19.42 -6.90
CA GLU A 22 -10.23 18.63 -8.13
C GLU A 22 -9.87 17.16 -7.86
N MET A 23 -8.79 16.93 -7.13
CA MET A 23 -8.35 15.60 -6.75
C MET A 23 -9.42 14.88 -5.91
N HIS A 24 -9.95 15.55 -4.88
CA HIS A 24 -10.96 14.98 -4.00
C HIS A 24 -12.23 14.62 -4.77
N LYS A 25 -12.74 15.54 -5.60
CA LYS A 25 -13.90 15.30 -6.44
C LYS A 25 -13.69 14.08 -7.35
N ARG A 26 -12.56 14.02 -8.07
CA ARG A 26 -12.23 12.90 -8.97
C ARG A 26 -12.18 11.57 -8.23
N ILE A 27 -11.51 11.52 -7.07
CA ILE A 27 -11.41 10.30 -6.26
C ILE A 27 -12.78 9.88 -5.77
N MET A 28 -13.55 10.80 -5.18
CA MET A 28 -14.87 10.49 -4.65
C MET A 28 -15.85 10.03 -5.73
N GLU A 29 -15.85 10.67 -6.90
CA GLU A 29 -16.64 10.23 -8.06
C GLU A 29 -16.22 8.83 -8.53
N GLY A 30 -14.92 8.53 -8.55
CA GLY A 30 -14.42 7.20 -8.89
C GLY A 30 -14.81 6.14 -7.85
N LEU A 31 -14.61 6.42 -6.56
CA LEU A 31 -14.97 5.52 -5.47
C LEU A 31 -16.49 5.27 -5.42
N SER A 32 -17.33 6.25 -5.76
CA SER A 32 -18.79 6.10 -5.82
C SER A 32 -19.27 5.03 -6.82
N LYS A 33 -18.41 4.66 -7.79
CA LYS A 33 -18.69 3.63 -8.81
C LYS A 33 -18.15 2.25 -8.42
N ILE A 34 -17.47 2.14 -7.30
CA ILE A 34 -16.89 0.88 -6.81
C ILE A 34 -17.78 0.34 -5.69
N GLU A 35 -18.08 -0.95 -5.74
CA GLU A 35 -18.84 -1.63 -4.68
C GLU A 35 -18.07 -1.70 -3.35
N ALA A 36 -18.81 -2.02 -2.29
CA ALA A 36 -18.22 -2.42 -1.01
C ALA A 36 -17.20 -3.58 -1.18
N PRO A 37 -16.15 -3.64 -0.31
CA PRO A 37 -16.01 -2.84 0.90
C PRO A 37 -15.09 -1.62 0.77
N LEU A 38 -14.34 -1.48 -0.33
CA LEU A 38 -13.43 -0.33 -0.51
C LEU A 38 -14.06 0.85 -1.27
N GLY A 39 -15.10 0.60 -2.05
CA GLY A 39 -15.79 1.68 -2.76
C GLY A 39 -16.88 2.35 -1.94
N LEU A 40 -17.46 3.42 -2.49
CA LEU A 40 -18.51 4.25 -1.89
C LEU A 40 -19.85 4.15 -2.64
N MET A 41 -20.04 3.12 -3.47
CA MET A 41 -21.34 2.88 -4.09
C MET A 41 -22.45 2.82 -3.02
N ASP A 42 -23.55 3.53 -3.30
CA ASP A 42 -24.71 3.73 -2.42
C ASP A 42 -24.40 4.41 -1.07
N SER A 43 -23.20 4.98 -0.90
CA SER A 43 -22.74 5.57 0.37
C SER A 43 -22.68 7.09 0.29
N GLU A 44 -22.67 7.74 1.46
CA GLU A 44 -22.45 9.19 1.53
C GLU A 44 -21.02 9.52 1.08
N ILE A 45 -20.93 10.51 0.19
CA ILE A 45 -19.66 11.03 -0.28
C ILE A 45 -19.20 12.11 0.71
N PRO A 46 -18.00 11.98 1.32
CA PRO A 46 -17.50 13.01 2.19
C PRO A 46 -17.33 14.32 1.41
N LYS A 47 -17.50 15.44 2.10
CA LYS A 47 -17.20 16.74 1.52
C LYS A 47 -15.68 16.90 1.40
N THR A 48 -15.27 17.75 0.48
CA THR A 48 -13.89 18.19 0.39
C THR A 48 -13.45 18.77 1.74
N PRO A 49 -12.35 18.26 2.34
CA PRO A 49 -11.85 18.76 3.61
C PRO A 49 -11.19 20.14 3.46
N ASP A 50 -11.08 20.88 4.57
CA ASP A 50 -10.42 22.19 4.62
C ASP A 50 -9.12 22.09 5.43
N PHE A 51 -8.07 22.77 4.98
CA PHE A 51 -6.80 22.90 5.71
C PHE A 51 -6.93 23.75 6.97
N GLY A 52 -7.86 24.71 7.00
CA GLY A 52 -7.93 25.69 8.07
C GLY A 52 -6.59 26.43 8.22
N THR A 53 -5.90 26.20 9.33
CA THR A 53 -4.56 26.75 9.61
C THR A 53 -3.43 25.73 9.51
N GLU A 54 -3.75 24.47 9.15
CA GLU A 54 -2.81 23.36 9.13
C GLU A 54 -2.26 23.10 7.72
N LEU A 55 -1.15 22.36 7.63
CA LEU A 55 -0.54 21.96 6.35
C LEU A 55 -1.06 20.62 5.82
N ILE A 56 -1.92 19.97 6.59
CA ILE A 56 -2.53 18.68 6.28
C ILE A 56 -4.01 18.74 6.65
N CYS A 57 -4.88 18.25 5.77
CA CYS A 57 -6.29 18.09 6.05
C CYS A 57 -6.71 16.64 5.88
N PHE A 58 -7.79 16.26 6.55
CA PHE A 58 -8.24 14.88 6.64
C PHE A 58 -9.72 14.78 6.30
N TYR A 59 -10.09 13.66 5.70
CA TYR A 59 -11.48 13.23 5.63
C TYR A 59 -11.57 11.75 6.01
N ASP A 60 -12.67 11.39 6.63
CA ASP A 60 -13.03 10.00 6.88
C ASP A 60 -14.42 9.72 6.31
N THR A 61 -14.62 8.48 5.86
CA THR A 61 -15.91 7.98 5.42
C THR A 61 -15.96 6.47 5.56
N LYS A 62 -17.14 5.90 5.33
CA LYS A 62 -17.39 4.46 5.40
C LYS A 62 -18.41 4.08 4.35
N ASN A 63 -18.23 2.90 3.76
CA ASN A 63 -19.29 2.32 2.95
C ASN A 63 -20.49 1.93 3.84
N ILE A 64 -21.71 2.24 3.40
CA ILE A 64 -22.95 1.99 4.15
C ILE A 64 -23.17 0.50 4.46
N LYS A 65 -22.72 -0.40 3.57
CA LYS A 65 -22.85 -1.86 3.69
C LYS A 65 -21.73 -2.49 4.53
N THR A 66 -20.58 -1.83 4.67
CA THR A 66 -19.39 -2.38 5.36
C THR A 66 -18.75 -1.39 6.32
N LYS A 67 -19.53 -0.88 7.28
CA LYS A 67 -19.11 0.12 8.28
C LYS A 67 -17.92 -0.28 9.17
N GLY A 68 -17.54 -1.55 9.19
CA GLY A 68 -16.32 -2.05 9.85
C GLY A 68 -15.04 -1.83 9.04
N VAL A 69 -15.12 -1.22 7.86
CA VAL A 69 -13.98 -0.72 7.09
C VAL A 69 -13.93 0.79 7.24
N SER A 70 -12.83 1.30 7.80
CA SER A 70 -12.51 2.74 7.79
C SER A 70 -11.93 3.11 6.44
N ILE A 71 -12.33 4.25 5.89
CA ILE A 71 -11.75 4.87 4.70
C ILE A 71 -11.31 6.27 5.11
N GLU A 72 -10.00 6.50 5.13
CA GLU A 72 -9.40 7.74 5.59
C GLU A 72 -8.49 8.28 4.50
N GLY A 73 -8.57 9.57 4.22
CA GLY A 73 -7.61 10.23 3.34
C GLY A 73 -7.04 11.47 3.97
N ASP A 74 -5.77 11.73 3.66
CA ASP A 74 -5.09 12.97 4.00
C ASP A 74 -4.52 13.63 2.75
N TYR A 75 -4.71 14.94 2.67
CA TYR A 75 -4.10 15.78 1.66
C TYR A 75 -3.09 16.72 2.29
N LEU A 76 -1.96 16.90 1.62
CA LEU A 76 -0.96 17.89 2.00
C LEU A 76 -1.17 19.19 1.23
N TRP A 77 -0.82 20.30 1.87
CA TRP A 77 -0.86 21.61 1.26
C TRP A 77 -0.05 21.64 -0.05
N ARG A 78 -0.61 22.26 -1.09
CA ARG A 78 0.05 22.38 -2.40
C ARG A 78 1.14 23.46 -2.35
N GLY A 79 2.32 23.17 -2.88
CA GLY A 79 3.46 24.09 -2.89
C GLY A 79 4.42 23.94 -1.69
N LEU A 80 4.24 22.91 -0.86
CA LEU A 80 5.27 22.52 0.12
C LEU A 80 6.58 22.14 -0.58
N THR A 81 7.70 22.47 0.04
CA THR A 81 9.02 22.09 -0.47
C THR A 81 9.28 20.59 -0.27
N GLY A 82 10.07 19.98 -1.16
CA GLY A 82 10.41 18.56 -1.10
C GLY A 82 9.35 17.62 -1.67
N ILE A 83 9.52 16.31 -1.42
CA ILE A 83 8.60 15.26 -1.88
C ILE A 83 7.50 15.10 -0.83
N ASN A 84 6.26 15.35 -1.25
CA ASN A 84 5.07 15.29 -0.41
C ASN A 84 4.10 14.23 -0.94
N TRP A 85 3.33 13.61 -0.04
CA TRP A 85 2.46 12.48 -0.34
C TRP A 85 1.05 12.70 0.20
N ASP A 86 0.08 12.72 -0.68
CA ASP A 86 -1.33 12.52 -0.33
C ASP A 86 -1.57 11.03 -0.08
N LYS A 87 -2.45 10.69 0.87
CA LYS A 87 -2.70 9.30 1.21
C LYS A 87 -4.18 8.96 1.20
N LEU A 88 -4.44 7.72 0.85
CA LEU A 88 -5.70 7.04 1.07
C LEU A 88 -5.41 5.75 1.82
N ARG A 89 -6.16 5.53 2.89
CA ARG A 89 -5.97 4.43 3.81
C ARG A 89 -7.29 3.72 4.05
N TYR A 90 -7.22 2.40 4.03
CA TYR A 90 -8.28 1.55 4.52
C TYR A 90 -7.80 0.85 5.78
N GLU A 91 -8.66 0.71 6.76
CA GLU A 91 -8.41 -0.11 7.95
C GLU A 91 -9.57 -1.05 8.19
N PHE A 92 -9.27 -2.32 8.47
CA PHE A 92 -10.28 -3.31 8.79
C PHE A 92 -9.70 -4.52 9.53
N LYS A 93 -10.60 -5.27 10.18
CA LYS A 93 -10.27 -6.57 10.78
C LYS A 93 -10.68 -7.67 9.83
N ILE A 94 -9.80 -8.65 9.58
CA ILE A 94 -10.11 -9.80 8.71
C ILE A 94 -11.24 -10.68 9.27
N THR A 95 -11.55 -10.57 10.56
CA THR A 95 -12.66 -11.27 11.21
C THR A 95 -14.01 -10.56 11.05
N TYR A 96 -14.05 -9.39 10.43
CA TYR A 96 -15.31 -8.69 10.19
C TYR A 96 -16.11 -9.41 9.11
N LYS A 97 -17.24 -10.03 9.51
CA LYS A 97 -18.01 -10.97 8.69
C LYS A 97 -18.52 -10.44 7.34
N LEU A 98 -18.60 -9.12 7.18
CA LEU A 98 -19.06 -8.49 5.94
C LEU A 98 -17.91 -8.18 4.96
N ILE A 99 -16.68 -8.55 5.31
CA ILE A 99 -15.53 -8.46 4.42
C ILE A 99 -15.26 -9.82 3.80
N ASP A 100 -15.18 -9.80 2.47
CA ASP A 100 -14.49 -10.82 1.70
C ASP A 100 -13.10 -10.29 1.35
N TYR A 101 -12.07 -10.86 1.99
CA TYR A 101 -10.69 -10.46 1.77
C TYR A 101 -10.21 -10.76 0.34
N GLN A 102 -10.70 -11.84 -0.29
CA GLN A 102 -10.34 -12.16 -1.67
C GLN A 102 -10.94 -11.12 -2.60
N LYS A 103 -12.23 -10.75 -2.41
CA LYS A 103 -12.86 -9.67 -3.17
C LYS A 103 -12.08 -8.35 -3.04
N ILE A 104 -11.62 -8.02 -1.83
CA ILE A 104 -10.80 -6.82 -1.59
C ILE A 104 -9.57 -6.80 -2.50
N ILE A 105 -8.75 -7.84 -2.49
CA ILE A 105 -7.45 -7.81 -3.18
C ILE A 105 -7.55 -8.19 -4.67
N TYR A 106 -8.49 -9.03 -5.06
CA TYR A 106 -8.61 -9.47 -6.45
C TYR A 106 -9.46 -8.53 -7.33
N GLU A 107 -10.39 -7.78 -6.73
CA GLU A 107 -11.39 -7.00 -7.47
C GLU A 107 -11.44 -5.53 -7.08
N ASN A 108 -11.61 -5.21 -5.78
CA ASN A 108 -11.84 -3.82 -5.38
C ASN A 108 -10.54 -2.99 -5.42
N LEU A 109 -9.45 -3.51 -4.87
CA LEU A 109 -8.20 -2.76 -4.73
C LEU A 109 -7.57 -2.38 -6.08
N PRO A 110 -7.55 -3.23 -7.13
CA PRO A 110 -7.13 -2.82 -8.47
C PRO A 110 -7.92 -1.61 -8.99
N LYS A 111 -9.26 -1.61 -8.85
CA LYS A 111 -10.12 -0.50 -9.28
C LYS A 111 -9.85 0.78 -8.47
N VAL A 112 -9.68 0.66 -7.16
CA VAL A 112 -9.31 1.80 -6.30
C VAL A 112 -7.94 2.35 -6.68
N THR A 113 -7.01 1.48 -7.07
CA THR A 113 -5.66 1.88 -7.51
C THR A 113 -5.75 2.71 -8.79
N GLU A 114 -6.55 2.31 -9.77
CA GLU A 114 -6.77 3.09 -10.99
C GLU A 114 -7.45 4.45 -10.72
N VAL A 115 -8.43 4.48 -9.82
CA VAL A 115 -9.11 5.74 -9.43
C VAL A 115 -8.17 6.69 -8.71
N TYR A 116 -7.41 6.18 -7.72
CA TYR A 116 -6.59 7.02 -6.86
C TYR A 116 -5.29 7.47 -7.54
N ASP A 117 -4.78 6.69 -8.50
CA ASP A 117 -3.51 6.93 -9.19
C ASP A 117 -2.30 7.08 -8.23
N PRO A 118 -2.04 6.07 -7.39
CA PRO A 118 -0.93 6.13 -6.43
C PRO A 118 0.42 5.95 -7.11
N TYR A 119 1.46 6.40 -6.42
CA TYR A 119 2.84 6.00 -6.66
C TYR A 119 3.09 4.55 -6.21
N ILE A 120 2.51 4.18 -5.05
CA ILE A 120 2.63 2.85 -4.47
C ILE A 120 1.35 2.50 -3.70
N VAL A 121 0.97 1.22 -3.76
CA VAL A 121 -0.01 0.62 -2.83
C VAL A 121 0.67 -0.49 -2.05
N ARG A 122 0.33 -0.64 -0.77
CA ARG A 122 0.66 -1.83 0.01
C ARG A 122 -0.47 -2.30 0.90
N LEU A 123 -0.57 -3.61 1.08
CA LEU A 123 -1.30 -4.20 2.19
C LEU A 123 -0.39 -4.33 3.41
N HIS A 124 -0.53 -3.40 4.35
CA HIS A 124 0.25 -3.36 5.58
C HIS A 124 -0.34 -4.29 6.66
N ILE A 125 0.55 -5.09 7.26
CA ILE A 125 0.28 -5.86 8.48
C ILE A 125 1.11 -5.21 9.59
N PRO A 126 0.46 -4.76 10.70
CA PRO A 126 1.18 -4.17 11.82
C PRO A 126 2.36 -5.03 12.28
N TYR A 127 3.47 -4.38 12.61
CA TYR A 127 4.70 -4.95 13.16
C TYR A 127 5.49 -5.93 12.28
N TYR A 128 4.90 -6.52 11.23
CA TYR A 128 5.61 -7.50 10.39
C TYR A 128 6.81 -6.87 9.67
N ASN A 129 6.65 -5.67 9.12
CA ASN A 129 7.76 -4.99 8.44
C ASN A 129 8.92 -4.68 9.39
N ILE A 130 8.60 -4.14 10.57
CA ILE A 130 9.60 -3.79 11.60
C ILE A 130 10.29 -5.06 12.09
N ALA A 131 9.54 -6.11 12.39
CA ALA A 131 10.10 -7.39 12.80
C ALA A 131 11.04 -7.97 11.74
N TYR A 132 10.68 -7.87 10.47
CA TYR A 132 11.48 -8.38 9.36
C TYR A 132 12.78 -7.58 9.19
N GLU A 133 12.68 -6.25 9.20
CA GLU A 133 13.82 -5.33 9.14
C GLU A 133 14.74 -5.49 10.34
N GLU A 134 14.20 -5.77 11.53
CA GLU A 134 14.99 -6.02 12.73
C GLU A 134 15.53 -7.44 12.86
N GLY A 135 15.07 -8.39 12.05
CA GLY A 135 15.44 -9.81 12.16
C GLY A 135 14.87 -10.48 13.41
N ARG A 136 13.67 -10.05 13.84
CA ARG A 136 12.97 -10.43 15.06
C ARG A 136 11.61 -11.02 14.74
N THR A 137 10.83 -11.34 15.78
CA THR A 137 9.38 -11.62 15.64
C THR A 137 8.58 -10.36 15.98
N PRO A 138 7.30 -10.26 15.55
CA PRO A 138 6.42 -9.16 15.93
C PRO A 138 6.34 -8.94 17.45
N GLU A 139 6.45 -10.01 18.26
CA GLU A 139 6.41 -9.95 19.72
C GLU A 139 7.70 -9.41 20.36
N THR A 140 8.81 -9.35 19.62
CA THR A 140 10.15 -9.08 20.18
C THR A 140 10.84 -7.87 19.56
N ILE A 141 10.12 -7.09 18.75
CA ILE A 141 10.63 -5.85 18.14
C ILE A 141 11.06 -4.83 19.19
N THR A 142 12.04 -4.01 18.85
CA THR A 142 12.55 -2.94 19.72
C THR A 142 12.34 -1.55 19.15
N TYR A 143 11.96 -1.43 17.87
CA TYR A 143 11.81 -0.18 17.09
C TYR A 143 13.11 0.56 16.79
N TYR A 144 14.23 0.15 17.38
CA TYR A 144 15.49 0.90 17.33
C TYR A 144 16.65 0.06 16.80
N ASP A 145 16.67 -1.24 17.11
CA ASP A 145 17.84 -2.10 16.88
C ASP A 145 17.51 -3.28 15.97
N SER A 146 18.16 -3.29 14.81
CA SER A 146 18.16 -4.44 13.91
C SER A 146 19.32 -5.38 14.20
N LYS A 147 19.03 -6.68 14.14
CA LYS A 147 20.02 -7.76 14.05
C LYS A 147 19.94 -8.50 12.72
N ASN A 148 19.17 -7.99 11.75
CA ASN A 148 19.10 -8.55 10.40
C ASN A 148 20.35 -8.13 9.61
N PRO A 149 21.27 -9.05 9.28
CA PRO A 149 22.53 -8.70 8.64
C PRO A 149 22.33 -8.06 7.25
N ASN A 150 21.30 -8.46 6.50
CA ASN A 150 21.02 -7.90 5.18
C ASN A 150 20.50 -6.46 5.29
N PHE A 151 19.61 -6.21 6.27
CA PHE A 151 19.11 -4.86 6.52
C PHE A 151 20.22 -3.92 7.01
N LEU A 152 21.07 -4.39 7.93
CA LEU A 152 22.20 -3.62 8.44
C LEU A 152 23.21 -3.30 7.33
N LYS A 153 23.56 -4.28 6.49
CA LYS A 153 24.44 -4.07 5.34
C LYS A 153 23.88 -3.03 4.36
N LEU A 154 22.57 -3.05 4.10
CA LEU A 154 21.93 -2.04 3.26
C LEU A 154 21.98 -0.67 3.94
N LYS A 155 21.74 -0.59 5.25
CA LYS A 155 21.79 0.65 6.03
C LYS A 155 23.20 1.27 6.03
N GLU A 156 24.25 0.46 6.07
CA GLU A 156 25.66 0.91 6.01
C GLU A 156 26.01 1.63 4.70
N THR A 157 25.28 1.39 3.61
CA THR A 157 25.48 2.11 2.34
C THR A 157 25.03 3.57 2.39
N GLY A 158 24.29 3.97 3.45
CA GLY A 158 23.71 5.30 3.57
C GLY A 158 22.44 5.52 2.73
N VAL A 159 21.96 4.49 2.02
CA VAL A 159 20.70 4.57 1.26
C VAL A 159 19.51 4.73 2.20
N LYS A 160 18.54 5.56 1.82
CA LYS A 160 17.27 5.66 2.56
C LYS A 160 16.42 4.43 2.23
N ILE A 161 16.13 3.63 3.25
CA ILE A 161 15.35 2.39 3.13
C ILE A 161 13.90 2.65 3.51
N GLY A 162 12.98 2.19 2.69
CA GLY A 162 11.55 2.17 2.95
C GLY A 162 10.74 2.43 1.68
N MET A 163 9.44 2.21 1.77
CA MET A 163 8.57 2.17 0.59
C MET A 163 8.43 3.51 -0.18
N LEU A 164 8.81 4.65 0.42
CA LEU A 164 8.78 5.95 -0.25
C LEU A 164 10.20 6.49 -0.50
N TYR A 165 11.21 5.65 -0.27
CA TYR A 165 12.62 6.03 -0.33
C TYR A 165 13.34 5.35 -1.51
N ASP A 166 14.66 5.24 -1.41
CA ASP A 166 15.54 4.87 -2.52
C ASP A 166 15.80 3.36 -2.59
N ALA A 167 15.51 2.63 -1.52
CA ALA A 167 15.58 1.18 -1.47
C ALA A 167 14.36 0.58 -0.76
N LEU A 168 13.84 -0.53 -1.28
CA LEU A 168 12.76 -1.31 -0.65
C LEU A 168 13.32 -2.62 -0.11
N PHE A 169 13.40 -2.73 1.21
CA PHE A 169 13.88 -3.95 1.86
C PHE A 169 12.79 -5.00 2.13
N THR A 170 11.55 -4.53 2.29
CA THR A 170 10.42 -5.33 2.77
C THR A 170 9.25 -5.25 1.81
N LEU A 171 8.83 -6.39 1.27
CA LEU A 171 7.61 -6.56 0.50
C LEU A 171 6.40 -6.76 1.42
N SER A 172 5.26 -6.24 1.00
CA SER A 172 3.95 -6.50 1.59
C SER A 172 3.21 -7.59 0.78
N PRO A 173 2.22 -8.32 1.35
CA PRO A 173 1.53 -9.41 0.64
C PRO A 173 0.90 -9.02 -0.69
N VAL A 174 0.48 -7.76 -0.77
CA VAL A 174 -0.09 -7.14 -1.98
C VAL A 174 0.59 -5.80 -2.16
N MET A 175 1.08 -5.54 -3.37
CA MET A 175 1.69 -4.26 -3.72
C MET A 175 1.32 -3.82 -5.13
N TYR A 176 1.28 -2.50 -5.31
CA TYR A 176 1.29 -1.85 -6.62
C TYR A 176 2.49 -0.94 -6.73
N PHE A 177 3.12 -0.94 -7.90
CA PHE A 177 4.22 -0.06 -8.25
C PHE A 177 3.79 0.72 -9.49
N ASN A 178 3.73 2.05 -9.40
CA ASN A 178 3.56 2.86 -10.61
C ASN A 178 4.83 2.80 -11.48
N GLU A 179 4.74 3.30 -12.72
CA GLU A 179 5.89 3.31 -13.65
C GLU A 179 7.16 3.93 -13.04
N GLU A 180 7.05 5.13 -12.45
CA GLU A 180 8.19 5.85 -11.86
C GLU A 180 8.86 5.02 -10.75
N TYR A 181 8.07 4.43 -9.85
CA TYR A 181 8.59 3.63 -8.73
C TYR A 181 9.14 2.28 -9.19
N TYR A 182 8.49 1.66 -10.19
CA TYR A 182 8.96 0.43 -10.82
C TYR A 182 10.35 0.65 -11.42
N GLU A 183 10.53 1.66 -12.27
CA GLU A 183 11.83 1.94 -12.91
C GLU A 183 12.91 2.29 -11.89
N LYS A 184 12.53 3.01 -10.82
CA LYS A 184 13.44 3.38 -9.74
C LYS A 184 13.99 2.16 -9.01
N LEU A 185 13.14 1.21 -8.64
CA LEU A 185 13.50 0.09 -7.75
C LEU A 185 13.68 -1.25 -8.47
N ILE A 186 12.76 -1.59 -9.36
CA ILE A 186 12.68 -2.87 -10.04
C ILE A 186 13.36 -2.72 -11.39
N LYS A 187 14.69 -2.90 -11.41
CA LYS A 187 15.52 -2.78 -12.61
C LYS A 187 15.45 -3.99 -13.55
N VAL A 188 14.33 -4.71 -13.50
CA VAL A 188 14.04 -5.88 -14.34
C VAL A 188 12.98 -5.47 -15.36
N PRO A 189 13.16 -5.72 -16.67
CA PRO A 189 12.12 -5.46 -17.67
C PRO A 189 10.81 -6.16 -17.31
N LYS A 190 9.65 -5.53 -17.57
CA LYS A 190 8.35 -6.07 -17.14
C LYS A 190 8.08 -7.44 -17.73
N GLU A 191 8.41 -7.67 -19.00
CA GLU A 191 8.24 -8.96 -19.67
C GLU A 191 9.06 -10.07 -19.00
N GLU A 192 10.26 -9.72 -18.53
CA GLU A 192 11.10 -10.64 -17.77
C GLU A 192 10.55 -10.86 -16.37
N LEU A 193 10.11 -9.81 -15.69
CA LEU A 193 9.49 -9.94 -14.37
C LEU A 193 8.25 -10.85 -14.41
N LEU A 194 7.38 -10.69 -15.41
CA LEU A 194 6.20 -11.54 -15.60
C LEU A 194 6.59 -13.02 -15.69
N LYS A 195 7.63 -13.36 -16.46
CA LYS A 195 8.16 -14.73 -16.54
C LYS A 195 8.73 -15.22 -15.21
N ARG A 196 9.45 -14.35 -14.49
CA ARG A 196 10.04 -14.71 -13.18
C ARG A 196 8.97 -15.01 -12.12
N LEU A 197 7.82 -14.32 -12.19
CA LEU A 197 6.68 -14.44 -11.27
C LEU A 197 5.66 -15.51 -11.68
N GLU A 198 5.68 -15.98 -12.92
CA GLU A 198 4.75 -16.99 -13.44
C GLU A 198 4.76 -18.26 -12.58
N GLY A 199 3.57 -18.73 -12.19
CA GLY A 199 3.39 -19.90 -11.31
C GLY A 199 3.83 -19.69 -9.85
N LYS A 200 4.37 -18.51 -9.49
CA LYS A 200 4.84 -18.20 -8.12
C LYS A 200 3.96 -17.14 -7.45
N ALA A 201 3.78 -15.99 -8.10
CA ALA A 201 2.86 -14.96 -7.61
C ALA A 201 1.41 -15.44 -7.73
N LYS A 202 0.55 -15.03 -6.80
CA LYS A 202 -0.88 -15.40 -6.81
C LYS A 202 -1.63 -14.72 -7.94
N LYS A 203 -1.25 -13.48 -8.26
CA LYS A 203 -1.77 -12.72 -9.38
C LYS A 203 -0.81 -11.60 -9.73
N VAL A 204 -0.70 -11.32 -11.02
CA VAL A 204 -0.04 -10.12 -11.54
C VAL A 204 -1.00 -9.46 -12.52
N LEU A 205 -1.22 -8.15 -12.37
CA LEU A 205 -2.02 -7.34 -13.26
C LEU A 205 -1.17 -6.18 -13.77
N ILE A 206 -1.15 -6.01 -15.08
CA ILE A 206 -0.67 -4.76 -15.70
C ILE A 206 -1.86 -3.82 -15.72
N LEU A 207 -1.75 -2.73 -14.95
CA LEU A 207 -2.72 -1.64 -14.96
C LEU A 207 -2.20 -0.52 -15.86
N GLU A 208 -3.05 0.46 -16.18
CA GLU A 208 -2.69 1.55 -17.11
C GLU A 208 -1.37 2.26 -16.75
N LYS A 209 -1.10 2.43 -15.45
CA LYS A 209 0.00 3.25 -14.93
C LYS A 209 1.02 2.48 -14.08
N GLY A 210 1.00 1.15 -14.14
CA GLY A 210 1.92 0.35 -13.35
C GLY A 210 1.56 -1.12 -13.24
N ILE A 211 2.14 -1.79 -12.25
CA ILE A 211 2.00 -3.22 -12.03
C ILE A 211 1.47 -3.49 -10.62
N TYR A 212 0.42 -4.32 -10.55
CA TYR A 212 -0.18 -4.78 -9.32
C TYR A 212 0.14 -6.26 -9.12
N ILE A 213 0.66 -6.61 -7.93
CA ILE A 213 1.15 -7.95 -7.62
C ILE A 213 0.54 -8.43 -6.30
N ILE A 214 -0.03 -9.63 -6.32
CA ILE A 214 -0.41 -10.39 -5.13
C ILE A 214 0.66 -11.46 -4.91
N PHE A 215 1.53 -11.25 -3.93
CA PHE A 215 2.54 -12.21 -3.50
C PHE A 215 1.95 -13.28 -2.59
N ASN A 216 1.01 -12.89 -1.73
CA ASN A 216 0.31 -13.78 -0.82
C ASN A 216 -1.14 -13.31 -0.60
N ASP A 217 -2.09 -14.24 -0.75
CA ASP A 217 -3.53 -14.04 -0.69
C ASP A 217 -4.17 -14.58 0.60
N LYS A 218 -3.38 -15.03 1.58
CA LYS A 218 -3.89 -15.46 2.89
C LYS A 218 -4.22 -14.25 3.74
N ALA A 219 -5.51 -14.11 4.08
CA ALA A 219 -5.99 -13.04 4.95
C ALA A 219 -5.27 -13.05 6.30
N ASP A 220 -4.97 -14.22 6.83
CA ASP A 220 -4.38 -14.46 8.14
C ASP A 220 -2.94 -14.97 8.11
N ILE A 221 -2.17 -14.58 7.08
CA ILE A 221 -0.75 -14.91 6.90
C ILE A 221 0.06 -14.81 8.21
N SER A 222 0.80 -15.87 8.52
CA SER A 222 1.70 -15.92 9.66
C SER A 222 2.95 -15.06 9.41
N TYR A 223 3.72 -14.78 10.47
CA TYR A 223 4.98 -14.07 10.30
C TYR A 223 6.02 -14.90 9.53
N ASP A 224 6.07 -16.22 9.76
CA ASP A 224 7.00 -17.10 9.03
C ASP A 224 6.65 -17.16 7.53
N GLU A 225 5.37 -17.20 7.17
CA GLU A 225 4.92 -17.12 5.78
C GLU A 225 5.24 -15.75 5.15
N PHE A 226 5.19 -14.68 5.95
CA PHE A 226 5.58 -13.34 5.50
C PHE A 226 7.09 -13.23 5.23
N VAL A 227 7.91 -13.86 6.08
CA VAL A 227 9.37 -13.97 5.88
C VAL A 227 9.66 -14.79 4.62
N GLU A 228 9.06 -15.97 4.49
CA GLU A 228 9.24 -16.85 3.32
C GLU A 228 8.85 -16.16 2.02
N MET A 229 7.73 -15.42 2.02
CA MET A 229 7.31 -14.59 0.89
C MET A 229 8.39 -13.56 0.53
N ASN A 230 8.93 -12.84 1.51
CA ASN A 230 9.97 -11.83 1.27
C ASN A 230 11.24 -12.45 0.68
N GLU A 231 11.74 -13.54 1.27
CA GLU A 231 12.94 -14.24 0.78
C GLU A 231 12.74 -14.84 -0.61
N THR A 232 11.52 -15.28 -0.93
CA THR A 232 11.19 -15.86 -2.25
C THR A 232 11.12 -14.78 -3.33
N PHE A 233 10.40 -13.68 -3.08
CA PHE A 233 10.06 -12.73 -4.13
C PHE A 233 11.12 -11.65 -4.35
N LYS A 234 11.81 -11.18 -3.30
CA LYS A 234 12.81 -10.11 -3.46
C LYS A 234 13.88 -10.39 -4.52
N PRO A 235 14.49 -11.60 -4.58
CA PRO A 235 15.43 -11.93 -5.67
C PRO A 235 14.78 -11.91 -7.06
N LEU A 236 13.50 -12.31 -7.18
CA LEU A 236 12.78 -12.31 -8.44
C LEU A 236 12.56 -10.89 -8.97
N LEU A 237 12.29 -9.94 -8.07
CA LEU A 237 12.19 -8.51 -8.38
C LEU A 237 13.56 -7.83 -8.55
N GLY A 238 14.66 -8.52 -8.28
CA GLY A 238 16.00 -7.90 -8.28
C GLY A 238 16.23 -6.94 -7.11
N LEU A 239 15.50 -7.12 -6.01
CA LEU A 239 15.64 -6.35 -4.78
C LEU A 239 16.61 -7.09 -3.84
N ILE A 240 17.89 -6.70 -3.83
CA ILE A 240 18.90 -7.19 -2.86
C ILE A 240 19.84 -6.03 -2.51
#